data_AF-A0A8S2YJC7-F1
#
_entry.id   AF-A0A8S2YJC7-F1
#
_cell.length_a   1.000
_cell.length_b   1.000
_cell.length_c   1.000
_cell.angle_alpha   90.00
_cell.angle_beta   90.00
_cell.angle_gamma   90.00
#
_symmetry.space_group_name_H-M   'P 1'
#
loop_
_entity.id
_entity.type
_entity.pdbx_description
1 polymer ?
#
loop_
_entity_poly.entity_id
_entity_poly.type
_entity_poly.pdbx_seq_one_letter_code
_entity_poly.pdbx_strand_id
1 'polypeptide(L)' 'ENWILHPPLFPELSWSKAATLLVHNVTHQYLFFNESNIELALAKTSDLLHYTYTKRSFIEVRVDYFDSELVEPGPEPRRL' A
#
# COMPACT_ATOMS: atom_id res chain seq x y z
N GLU A 1 -10.50 -24.77 3.74
CA GLU A 1 -9.92 -23.41 3.86
C GLU A 1 -11.05 -22.46 4.21
N ASN A 2 -10.96 -21.80 5.37
CA ASN A 2 -11.99 -20.89 5.82
C ASN A 2 -11.42 -19.47 5.72
N TRP A 3 -11.96 -18.68 4.80
CA TRP A 3 -11.63 -17.26 4.67
C TRP A 3 -12.54 -16.45 5.57
N ILE A 4 -11.97 -15.46 6.26
CA ILE A 4 -12.71 -14.45 7.02
C ILE A 4 -12.57 -13.12 6.30
N LEU A 5 -13.70 -12.52 5.92
CA LEU A 5 -13.71 -11.20 5.32
C LEU A 5 -13.60 -10.14 6.41
N HIS A 6 -12.59 -9.28 6.30
CA HIS A 6 -12.44 -8.11 7.16
C HIS A 6 -13.03 -6.85 6.48
N PRO A 7 -13.39 -5.80 7.25
CA PRO A 7 -13.73 -4.50 6.70
C PRO A 7 -12.60 -3.89 5.86
N PRO A 8 -12.87 -2.84 5.08
CA PRO A 8 -11.84 -2.09 4.37
C PRO A 8 -10.71 -1.64 5.31
N LEU A 9 -9.46 -1.71 4.84
CA LEU A 9 -8.28 -1.32 5.63
C LEU A 9 -8.21 0.18 5.92
N PHE A 10 -8.80 1.00 5.04
CA PHE A 10 -8.84 2.46 5.12
C PHE A 10 -10.27 2.96 4.88
N PRO A 11 -11.19 2.79 5.84
CA PRO A 11 -12.60 3.15 5.68
C PRO A 11 -12.83 4.66 5.50
N GLU A 12 -11.86 5.50 5.87
CA GLU A 12 -11.87 6.95 5.73
C GLU A 12 -11.47 7.44 4.34
N LEU A 13 -10.83 6.59 3.52
CA LEU A 13 -10.44 6.93 2.17
C LEU A 13 -11.62 6.76 1.21
N SER A 14 -11.88 7.77 0.39
CA SER A 14 -12.87 7.68 -0.68
C SER A 14 -12.47 6.70 -1.78
N TRP A 15 -11.17 6.43 -1.90
CA TRP A 15 -10.60 5.53 -2.88
C TRP A 15 -9.28 4.95 -2.40
N SER A 16 -9.08 3.65 -2.64
CA SER A 16 -7.76 3.03 -2.60
C SER A 16 -7.73 1.84 -3.55
N LYS A 17 -6.57 1.53 -4.12
CA LYS A 17 -6.38 0.40 -5.03
C LYS A 17 -4.97 -0.17 -4.94
N ALA A 18 -4.77 -1.32 -5.58
CA ALA A 18 -3.49 -1.97 -5.82
C ALA A 18 -2.58 -1.95 -4.58
N ALA A 19 -2.76 -2.92 -3.68
CA ALA A 19 -1.98 -3.01 -2.45
C ALA A 19 -1.06 -4.22 -2.46
N THR A 20 0.14 -4.07 -1.91
CA THR A 20 1.09 -5.17 -1.72
C THR A 20 1.71 -5.10 -0.33
N LEU A 21 1.89 -6.27 0.30
CA LEU A 21 2.35 -6.38 1.68
C LEU A 21 3.80 -6.84 1.73
N LEU A 22 4.64 -6.11 2.46
CA LEU A 22 5.94 -6.56 2.90
C LEU A 22 5.87 -7.00 4.35
N VAL A 23 5.97 -8.32 4.57
CA VAL A 23 6.16 -8.90 5.89
C VAL A 23 7.63 -8.74 6.30
N HIS A 24 7.94 -7.61 6.94
CA HIS A 24 9.31 -7.29 7.31
C HIS A 24 9.76 -8.08 8.55
N ASN A 25 8.98 -8.02 9.63
CA ASN A 25 9.21 -8.79 10.84
C ASN A 25 7.90 -9.03 11.61
N VAL A 26 8.00 -9.66 12.80
CA VAL A 26 6.85 -10.04 13.63
C VAL A 26 6.04 -8.83 14.11
N THR A 27 6.66 -7.68 14.30
CA THR A 27 6.03 -6.50 14.89
C THR A 27 5.75 -5.37 13.90
N HIS A 28 6.32 -5.43 12.70
CA HIS A 28 6.22 -4.39 11.69
C HIS A 28 6.01 -5.02 10.32
N GLN A 29 4.89 -4.69 9.71
CA GLN A 29 4.60 -4.96 8.30
C GLN A 29 4.30 -3.65 7.57
N TYR A 30 4.57 -3.63 6.28
CA TYR A 30 4.41 -2.44 5.44
C TYR A 30 3.47 -2.75 4.28
N LEU A 31 2.48 -1.90 4.10
CA LEU A 31 1.58 -1.95 2.95
C LEU A 31 1.93 -0.82 2.00
N PHE A 32 2.24 -1.15 0.76
CA PHE A 32 2.33 -0.17 -0.32
C PHE A 32 1.01 -0.20 -1.05
N PHE A 33 0.39 0.95 -1.27
CA PHE A 33 -0.93 1.04 -1.88
C PHE A 33 -1.13 2.39 -2.56
N ASN A 34 -2.10 2.50 -3.46
CA ASN A 34 -2.46 3.79 -4.04
C ASN A 34 -3.59 4.44 -3.25
N GLU A 35 -3.31 5.62 -2.68
CA GLU A 35 -4.29 6.50 -2.02
C GLU A 35 -4.86 7.55 -3.00
N SER A 36 -4.14 7.84 -4.08
CA SER A 36 -4.55 8.71 -5.18
C SER A 36 -4.39 8.00 -6.53
N ASN A 37 -4.85 8.63 -7.61
CA ASN A 37 -4.82 8.02 -8.94
C ASN A 37 -3.42 7.83 -9.51
N ILE A 38 -2.36 8.45 -8.97
CA ILE A 38 -1.05 8.46 -9.63
C ILE A 38 0.12 8.05 -8.72
N GLU A 39 -0.01 8.17 -7.39
CA GLU A 39 1.13 8.02 -6.47
C GLU A 39 0.99 6.83 -5.52
N LEU A 40 2.13 6.29 -5.10
CA LEU A 40 2.22 5.17 -4.16
C LEU A 40 2.39 5.69 -2.73
N ALA A 41 1.52 5.27 -1.82
CA ALA A 41 1.59 5.53 -0.40
C ALA A 41 2.17 4.34 0.38
N LEU A 42 2.62 4.61 1.60
CA LEU A 42 3.15 3.61 2.54
C LEU A 42 2.38 3.64 3.86
N ALA A 43 1.84 2.49 4.24
CA ALA A 43 1.25 2.27 5.55
C ALA A 43 2.05 1.26 6.36
N LYS A 44 1.92 1.33 7.69
CA LYS A 44 2.50 0.39 8.64
C LYS A 44 1.41 -0.26 9.47
N THR A 45 1.63 -1.51 9.85
CA THR A 45 0.76 -2.26 10.77
C THR A 45 1.59 -3.20 11.62
N SER A 46 0.97 -3.65 12.72
CA SER A 46 1.47 -4.73 13.58
C SER A 46 0.52 -5.94 13.64
N ASP A 47 -0.70 -5.82 13.11
CA ASP A 47 -1.77 -6.81 13.25
C ASP A 47 -2.50 -7.15 11.94
N LEU A 48 -2.07 -6.56 10.81
CA LEU A 48 -2.66 -6.72 9.47
C LEU A 48 -4.09 -6.21 9.31
N LEU A 49 -4.69 -5.62 10.34
CA LEU A 49 -6.07 -5.14 10.35
C LEU A 49 -6.14 -3.62 10.46
N HIS A 50 -5.24 -3.04 11.25
CA HIS A 50 -5.21 -1.60 11.48
C HIS A 50 -3.90 -1.03 10.92
N TYR A 51 -4.03 -0.06 10.04
CA TYR A 51 -2.91 0.56 9.33
C TYR A 51 -2.79 2.04 9.68
N THR A 52 -1.56 2.49 9.89
CA THR A 52 -1.22 3.92 9.96
C THR A 52 -0.43 4.28 8.72
N TYR A 53 -0.95 5.17 7.89
CA TYR A 53 -0.26 5.70 6.72
C TYR A 53 -0.03 7.21 6.84
N THR A 54 0.98 7.69 6.14
CA THR A 54 1.20 9.12 5.94
C THR A 54 0.65 9.54 4.60
N LYS A 55 -0.07 10.67 4.53
CA LYS A 55 -0.54 11.29 3.27
C LYS A 55 0.56 11.79 2.34
N ARG A 56 1.81 11.42 2.62
CA ARG A 56 2.95 11.73 1.77
C ARG A 56 3.20 10.54 0.87
N SER A 57 3.37 10.83 -0.40
CA SER A 57 3.76 9.92 -1.46
C SER A 57 5.10 9.27 -1.10
N PHE A 58 5.11 7.95 -1.08
CA PHE A 58 6.31 7.15 -0.90
C PHE A 58 7.09 7.06 -2.22
N ILE A 59 6.37 6.86 -3.33
CA ILE A 59 6.91 7.00 -4.70
C ILE A 59 5.95 7.88 -5.50
N GLU A 60 6.53 8.90 -6.14
CA GLU A 60 5.84 9.83 -7.02
C GLU A 60 6.05 9.43 -8.48
N VAL A 61 5.14 9.85 -9.36
CA VAL A 61 5.32 9.73 -10.81
C VAL A 61 6.50 10.56 -11.29
N ARG A 62 7.12 10.16 -12.39
CA ARG A 62 8.20 10.91 -13.03
C ARG A 62 7.73 11.44 -14.36
N VAL A 63 7.70 12.77 -14.49
CA VAL A 63 7.32 13.46 -15.73
C VAL A 63 8.23 13.03 -16.86
N ASP A 64 7.65 12.65 -18.00
CA ASP A 64 8.34 12.17 -19.21
C ASP A 64 9.05 10.80 -19.08
N TYR A 65 8.67 9.98 -18.11
CA TYR A 65 9.11 8.58 -17.99
C TYR A 65 7.94 7.59 -18.17
N PHE A 66 8.26 6.29 -18.21
CA PHE A 66 7.25 5.23 -18.39
C PHE A 66 6.18 5.18 -17.28
N ASP A 67 6.48 5.76 -16.12
CA ASP A 67 5.64 5.85 -14.93
C ASP A 67 5.06 7.26 -14.75
N SER A 68 4.94 8.05 -15.82
CA SER A 68 4.39 9.41 -15.78
C SER A 68 2.92 9.47 -15.41
N GLU A 69 2.16 8.45 -15.80
CA GLU A 69 0.71 8.41 -15.58
C GLU A 69 0.34 7.77 -14.24
N LEU A 70 1.20 6.87 -13.74
CA LEU A 70 0.85 5.98 -12.63
C LEU A 70 2.06 5.20 -12.10
N VAL A 71 2.16 5.12 -10.78
CA VAL A 71 2.98 4.11 -10.07
C VAL A 71 2.08 3.23 -9.23
N GLU A 72 2.03 1.93 -9.53
CA GLU A 72 1.31 0.93 -8.73
C GLU A 72 2.27 -0.13 -8.20
N PRO A 73 2.00 -0.69 -7.01
CA PRO A 73 2.74 -1.85 -6.56
C PRO A 73 2.30 -3.08 -7.36
N GLY A 74 3.28 -3.92 -7.70
CA GLY A 74 3.04 -5.22 -8.31
C GLY A 74 3.02 -6.35 -7.27
N PRO A 75 3.76 -7.45 -7.50
CA PRO A 75 3.79 -8.58 -6.57
C PRO A 75 4.41 -8.20 -5.21
N GLU A 76 4.19 -9.07 -4.23
CA GLU A 76 4.74 -8.93 -2.87
C GLU A 76 6.26 -8.67 -2.90
N PRO A 77 6.74 -7.59 -2.26
CA PRO A 77 8.15 -7.28 -2.22
C PRO A 77 8.92 -8.39 -1.51
N ARG A 78 10.03 -8.80 -2.11
CA ARG A 78 10.95 -9.75 -1.48
C ARG A 78 11.89 -9.00 -0.55
N ARG A 79 12.05 -9.51 0.66
CA ARG A 79 13.14 -9.11 1.54
C ARG A 79 14.46 -9.57 0.92
N LEU A 80 15.37 -8.63 0.70
CA LEU A 80 16.75 -8.89 0.25
C LEU A 80 17.63 -9.38 1.40
#